data_AF-A0A934H0Q0-F1
#
_entry.id   AF-A0A934H0Q0-F1
#
_cell.length_a   1.000
_cell.length_b   1.000
_cell.length_c   1.000
_cell.angle_alpha   90.00
_cell.angle_beta   90.00
_cell.angle_gamma   90.00
#
_symmetry.space_group_name_H-M   'P 1'
#
loop_
_entity.id
_entity.type
_entity.pdbx_description
1 polymer ?
#
loop_
_entity_poly.entity_id
_entity_poly.type
_entity_poly.pdbx_seq_one_letter_code
_entity_poly.pdbx_strand_id
1 'polypeptide(L)'
;MKIFVNLSKLFILIAIPLGIALFLENFHYGAYFEPGGLACRLYASYFTDLIQPFGLYFILCMFEGLIPSLKSWWGKALIVFLIPAGMEILQGFGLDILGRGFDGFDFLAYAAGGLLAALIERKALANMKIWEGNYPTIASNLPSK
;
A
#
# COMPACT_ATOMS: atom_id res chain seq x y z
N MET A 1 -9.21 14.09 23.16
CA MET A 1 -9.03 13.06 22.14
C MET A 1 -7.77 12.27 22.50
N LYS A 2 -7.91 11.05 23.06
CA LYS A 2 -6.75 10.24 23.50
C LYS A 2 -6.32 9.33 22.35
N ILE A 3 -5.21 9.69 21.69
CA ILE A 3 -4.57 8.87 20.66
C ILE A 3 -3.69 7.86 21.41
N PHE A 4 -4.28 6.77 21.92
CA PHE A 4 -3.49 5.63 22.39
C PHE A 4 -3.31 4.67 21.22
N VAL A 5 -2.38 4.99 20.31
CA VAL A 5 -1.86 3.99 19.39
C VAL A 5 -0.90 3.11 20.20
N ASN A 6 -1.12 1.80 20.17
CA ASN A 6 -0.19 0.85 20.77
C ASN A 6 1.20 1.06 20.14
N LEU A 7 2.23 1.29 20.96
CA LEU A 7 3.60 1.55 20.50
C LEU A 7 4.11 0.44 19.56
N SER A 8 3.72 -0.81 19.80
CA SER A 8 4.05 -1.94 18.93
C SER A 8 3.37 -1.85 17.56
N LYS A 9 2.10 -1.40 17.50
CA LYS A 9 1.41 -1.15 16.21
C LYS A 9 2.10 -0.03 15.46
N LEU A 10 2.45 1.06 16.14
CA LEU A 10 3.16 2.18 15.53
C LEU A 10 4.51 1.75 14.96
N PHE A 11 5.27 0.94 15.69
CA PHE A 11 6.56 0.42 15.22
C PHE A 11 6.41 -0.38 13.93
N ILE A 12 5.42 -1.28 13.83
CA ILE A 12 5.16 -2.06 12.61
C ILE A 12 4.79 -1.13 11.43
N LEU A 13 3.91 -0.15 11.69
CA LEU A 13 3.46 0.80 10.68
C LEU A 13 4.56 1.72 10.16
N ILE A 14 5.60 1.98 10.96
CA ILE A 14 6.79 2.73 10.52
C ILE A 14 7.79 1.79 9.84
N ALA A 15 8.01 0.59 10.39
CA ALA A 15 9.00 -0.36 9.91
C ALA A 15 8.72 -0.85 8.48
N ILE A 16 7.44 -1.05 8.12
CA ILE A 16 7.06 -1.49 6.76
C ILE A 16 7.47 -0.46 5.69
N PRO A 17 6.96 0.79 5.70
CA PRO A 17 7.31 1.78 4.69
C PRO A 17 8.79 2.16 4.73
N LEU A 18 9.40 2.22 5.92
CA LEU A 18 10.85 2.46 6.03
C LEU A 18 11.65 1.31 5.42
N GLY A 19 11.27 0.06 5.69
CA GLY A 19 11.89 -1.12 5.11
C GLY A 19 11.77 -1.15 3.59
N ILE A 20 10.62 -0.75 3.04
CA ILE A 20 10.42 -0.61 1.59
C ILE A 20 11.33 0.48 1.02
N ALA A 21 11.41 1.65 1.66
CA ALA A 21 12.26 2.74 1.20
C ALA A 21 13.74 2.32 1.18
N LEU A 22 14.22 1.72 2.26
CA LEU A 22 15.59 1.21 2.35
C LEU A 22 15.85 0.08 1.34
N PHE A 23 14.87 -0.79 1.12
CA PHE A 23 14.96 -1.84 0.11
C PHE A 23 15.11 -1.25 -1.29
N LEU A 24 14.27 -0.29 -1.67
CA LEU A 24 14.33 0.34 -2.99
C LEU A 24 15.64 1.10 -3.24
N GLU A 25 16.19 1.74 -2.21
CA GLU A 25 17.45 2.48 -2.32
C GLU A 25 18.67 1.55 -2.46
N ASN A 26 18.68 0.42 -1.75
CA ASN A 26 19.87 -0.45 -1.67
C ASN A 26 19.83 -1.64 -2.65
N PHE A 27 18.64 -2.09 -3.07
CA PHE A 27 18.49 -3.28 -3.90
C PHE A 27 18.17 -2.95 -5.37
N HIS A 28 19.22 -2.88 -6.17
CA HIS A 28 19.13 -2.72 -7.62
C HIS A 28 19.01 -4.09 -8.32
N TYR A 29 17.83 -4.73 -8.25
CA TYR A 29 17.63 -6.09 -8.79
C TYR A 29 17.80 -6.22 -10.31
N GLY A 30 17.81 -5.11 -11.06
CA GLY A 30 18.08 -5.13 -12.51
C GLY A 30 19.40 -5.83 -12.87
N ALA A 31 20.35 -5.91 -11.93
CA ALA A 31 21.63 -6.61 -12.10
C ALA A 31 21.51 -8.15 -12.06
N TYR A 32 20.42 -8.71 -11.53
CA TYR A 32 20.23 -10.18 -11.41
C TYR A 32 19.41 -10.79 -12.54
N PHE A 33 18.75 -9.96 -13.36
CA PHE A 33 17.98 -10.42 -14.51
C PHE A 33 18.78 -10.28 -15.79
N GLU A 34 18.50 -11.14 -16.77
CA GLU A 34 19.07 -10.98 -18.10
C GLU A 34 18.72 -9.58 -18.66
N PRO A 35 19.74 -8.80 -19.09
CA PRO A 35 19.51 -7.47 -19.65
C PRO A 35 18.52 -7.53 -20.82
N GLY A 36 17.43 -6.78 -20.72
CA GLY A 36 16.39 -6.72 -21.76
C GLY A 36 15.37 -7.87 -21.75
N GLY A 37 15.51 -8.86 -20.87
CA GLY A 37 14.51 -9.92 -20.68
C GLY A 37 13.18 -9.40 -20.14
N LEU A 38 12.10 -10.18 -20.32
CA LEU A 38 10.76 -9.82 -19.83
C LEU A 38 10.75 -9.55 -18.33
N ALA A 39 11.41 -10.39 -17.53
CA ALA A 39 11.49 -10.24 -16.08
C ALA A 39 12.21 -8.95 -15.67
N CYS A 40 13.29 -8.58 -16.37
CA CYS A 40 14.01 -7.33 -16.16
C CYS A 40 13.10 -6.12 -16.40
N ARG A 41 12.32 -6.12 -17.50
CA ARG A 41 11.38 -5.03 -17.82
C ARG A 41 10.21 -4.97 -16.85
N LEU A 42 9.62 -6.12 -16.49
CA LEU A 42 8.51 -6.15 -15.55
C LEU A 42 8.94 -5.63 -14.18
N TYR A 43 10.12 -6.02 -13.72
CA TYR A 43 10.68 -5.52 -12.46
C TYR A 43 11.01 -4.03 -12.55
N ALA A 44 11.75 -3.61 -13.57
CA ALA A 44 12.21 -2.23 -13.70
C ALA A 44 11.06 -1.23 -13.90
N SER A 45 9.96 -1.66 -14.52
CA SER A 45 8.81 -0.79 -14.79
C SER A 45 7.79 -0.88 -13.64
N TYR A 46 7.24 -2.06 -13.36
CA TYR A 46 6.03 -2.16 -12.53
C TYR A 46 6.27 -2.47 -11.04
N PHE A 47 7.47 -2.87 -10.63
CA PHE A 47 7.71 -3.22 -9.24
C PHE A 47 7.54 -2.01 -8.32
N THR A 48 8.04 -0.85 -8.75
CA THR A 48 7.92 0.40 -8.01
C THR A 48 6.46 0.84 -7.92
N ASP A 49 5.71 0.75 -9.03
CA ASP A 49 4.28 1.06 -9.09
C ASP A 49 3.44 0.13 -8.22
N LEU A 50 3.89 -1.09 -7.95
CA LEU A 50 3.22 -1.98 -7.01
C LEU A 50 3.57 -1.66 -5.56
N ILE A 51 4.86 -1.48 -5.25
CA ILE A 51 5.34 -1.41 -3.85
C ILE A 51 5.07 -0.04 -3.21
N GLN A 52 4.98 1.04 -4.00
CA GLN A 52 4.67 2.38 -3.49
C GLN A 52 3.26 2.48 -2.90
N PRO A 53 2.16 2.11 -3.61
CA PRO A 53 0.83 2.05 -3.03
C PRO A 53 0.76 1.14 -1.81
N PHE A 54 1.52 0.04 -1.81
CA PHE A 54 1.61 -0.87 -0.68
C PHE A 54 2.18 -0.16 0.56
N GLY A 55 3.30 0.55 0.43
CA GLY A 55 3.90 1.32 1.52
C GLY A 55 2.99 2.46 2.00
N LEU A 56 2.39 3.20 1.05
CA LEU A 56 1.46 4.29 1.34
C LEU A 56 0.23 3.81 2.12
N TYR A 57 -0.25 2.60 1.86
CA TYR A 57 -1.39 2.02 2.57
C TYR A 57 -1.12 1.93 4.08
N PHE A 58 0.07 1.45 4.46
CA PHE A 58 0.46 1.36 5.88
C PHE A 58 0.71 2.74 6.50
N ILE A 59 1.11 3.73 5.70
CA ILE A 59 1.12 5.13 6.16
C ILE A 59 -0.30 5.58 6.51
N LEU A 60 -1.30 5.31 5.67
CA LEU A 60 -2.70 5.65 5.96
C LEU A 60 -3.23 4.93 7.21
N CYS A 61 -2.78 3.71 7.50
CA CYS A 61 -3.12 3.00 8.74
C CYS A 61 -2.68 3.77 10.00
N MET A 62 -1.63 4.60 9.93
CA MET A 62 -1.22 5.45 11.07
C MET A 62 -2.25 6.54 11.39
N PHE A 63 -3.00 7.00 10.38
CA PHE A 63 -3.95 8.10 10.51
C PHE A 63 -5.38 7.65 10.80
N GLU A 64 -5.64 6.35 10.99
CA GLU A 64 -6.97 5.80 11.32
C GLU A 64 -7.59 6.39 12.60
N GLY A 65 -6.75 6.77 13.55
CA GLY A 65 -7.18 7.39 14.81
C GLY A 65 -7.57 8.87 14.65
N LEU A 66 -7.13 9.52 13.57
CA LEU A 66 -7.35 10.93 13.28
C LEU A 66 -8.45 11.16 12.24
N ILE A 67 -8.52 10.29 11.23
CA ILE A 67 -9.43 10.43 10.08
C ILE A 67 -10.39 9.24 10.06
N PRO A 68 -11.67 9.40 10.45
CA PRO A 68 -12.63 8.29 10.53
C PRO A 68 -12.84 7.52 9.23
N SER A 69 -12.73 8.18 8.08
CA SER A 69 -12.86 7.52 6.77
C SER A 69 -11.72 6.53 6.45
N LEU A 70 -10.56 6.63 7.11
CA LEU A 70 -9.44 5.70 6.94
C LEU A 70 -9.59 4.40 7.75
N LYS A 71 -10.58 4.32 8.65
CA LYS A 71 -10.87 3.07 9.38
C LYS A 71 -11.29 1.93 8.44
N SER A 72 -11.89 2.27 7.31
CA SER A 72 -12.22 1.28 6.31
C SER A 72 -11.00 0.91 5.47
N TRP A 73 -10.73 -0.39 5.36
CA TRP A 73 -9.69 -0.94 4.48
C TRP A 73 -9.91 -0.54 3.01
N TRP A 74 -11.17 -0.52 2.54
CA TRP A 74 -11.47 -0.13 1.16
C TRP A 74 -11.22 1.36 0.92
N GLY A 75 -11.39 2.20 1.95
CA GLY A 75 -11.14 3.64 1.85
C GLY A 75 -9.66 3.91 1.64
N LYS A 76 -8.80 3.23 2.41
CA LYS A 76 -7.35 3.29 2.24
C LYS A 76 -6.92 2.75 0.87
N ALA A 77 -7.41 1.57 0.49
CA ALA A 77 -7.09 0.95 -0.80
C ALA A 77 -7.48 1.87 -1.98
N LEU A 78 -8.64 2.52 -1.88
CA LEU A 78 -9.09 3.48 -2.89
C LEU A 78 -8.19 4.71 -2.97
N ILE A 79 -7.78 5.28 -1.83
CA ILE A 79 -6.88 6.45 -1.80
C ILE A 79 -5.52 6.12 -2.43
N VAL A 80 -4.92 4.99 -2.05
CA VAL A 80 -3.59 4.61 -2.58
C VAL A 80 -3.61 4.21 -4.05
N PHE A 81 -4.78 3.83 -4.57
CA PHE A 81 -4.97 3.62 -6.01
C PHE A 81 -5.19 4.95 -6.74
N LEU A 82 -6.10 5.80 -6.25
CA LEU A 82 -6.53 7.03 -6.94
C LEU A 82 -5.42 8.07 -7.05
N ILE A 83 -4.52 8.17 -6.07
CA ILE A 83 -3.41 9.14 -6.13
C ILE A 83 -2.51 8.87 -7.35
N PRO A 84 -1.86 7.70 -7.49
CA PRO A 84 -1.01 7.43 -8.63
C PRO A 84 -1.81 7.28 -9.93
N ALA A 85 -2.99 6.68 -9.91
CA ALA A 85 -3.87 6.63 -11.08
C ALA A 85 -4.25 8.03 -11.60
N GLY A 86 -4.49 8.99 -10.70
CA GLY A 86 -4.75 10.38 -11.05
C GLY A 86 -3.53 11.04 -11.70
N MET A 87 -2.33 10.78 -11.18
CA MET A 87 -1.08 11.23 -11.80
C MET A 87 -0.92 10.67 -13.22
N GLU A 88 -1.26 9.39 -13.41
CA GLU A 88 -1.19 8.70 -14.70
C GLU A 88 -2.16 9.28 -15.73
N ILE A 89 -3.40 9.58 -15.30
CA ILE A 89 -4.38 10.26 -16.14
C ILE A 89 -3.88 11.65 -16.55
N LEU A 90 -3.28 12.41 -15.63
CA LEU A 90 -2.74 13.74 -15.94
C LEU A 90 -1.61 13.66 -16.97
N GLN A 91 -0.73 12.66 -16.87
CA GLN A 91 0.29 12.39 -17.90
C GLN A 91 -0.34 12.06 -19.25
N GLY A 92 -1.44 11.28 -19.26
CA GLY A 92 -2.24 11.02 -20.47
C GLY A 92 -2.80 12.28 -21.14
N PHE A 93 -3.02 13.36 -20.38
CA PHE A 93 -3.41 14.68 -20.89
C PHE A 93 -2.24 15.58 -21.28
N GLY A 94 -1.00 15.09 -21.21
CA GLY A 94 0.21 15.84 -21.52
C GLY A 94 0.69 16.76 -20.39
N LEU A 95 0.17 16.58 -19.17
CA LEU A 95 0.69 17.24 -17.97
C LEU A 95 1.74 16.34 -17.33
N ASP A 96 2.97 16.43 -17.84
CA ASP A 96 4.13 15.67 -17.35
C ASP A 96 4.58 16.20 -15.98
N ILE A 97 3.86 15.85 -14.92
CA ILE A 97 4.17 16.28 -13.55
C ILE A 97 5.22 15.36 -12.90
N LEU A 98 5.36 14.09 -13.36
CA LEU A 98 6.26 13.08 -12.73
C LEU A 98 7.04 12.16 -13.69
N GLY A 99 6.83 12.16 -15.01
CA GLY A 99 7.50 11.19 -15.89
C GLY A 99 6.87 11.08 -17.28
N ARG A 100 7.46 10.23 -18.14
CA ARG A 100 7.04 10.05 -19.54
C ARG A 100 6.02 8.92 -19.69
N GLY A 101 4.84 9.30 -20.16
CA GLY A 101 3.96 8.48 -21.00
C GLY A 101 3.00 7.59 -20.24
N PHE A 102 1.72 7.69 -20.61
CA PHE A 102 0.65 6.86 -20.10
C PHE A 102 0.88 5.36 -20.34
N ASP A 103 0.97 4.55 -19.28
CA ASP A 103 0.90 3.08 -19.31
C ASP A 103 -0.33 2.57 -18.55
N GLY A 104 -1.25 1.93 -19.29
CA GLY A 104 -2.45 1.32 -18.73
C GLY A 104 -2.16 0.18 -17.74
N PHE A 105 -0.99 -0.45 -17.81
CA PHE A 105 -0.59 -1.50 -16.87
C PHE A 105 -0.28 -0.97 -15.47
N ASP A 106 0.03 0.32 -15.33
CA ASP A 106 0.35 0.93 -14.04
C ASP A 106 -0.87 0.94 -13.12
N PHE A 107 -2.08 1.10 -13.67
CA PHE A 107 -3.32 0.96 -12.90
C PHE A 107 -3.46 -0.42 -12.25
N LEU A 108 -3.02 -1.48 -12.94
CA LEU A 108 -3.04 -2.83 -12.39
C LEU A 108 -2.01 -2.98 -11.27
N ALA A 109 -0.82 -2.40 -11.43
CA ALA A 109 0.20 -2.38 -10.39
C ALA A 109 -0.27 -1.61 -9.14
N TYR A 110 -0.87 -0.43 -9.33
CA TYR A 110 -1.44 0.39 -8.24
C TYR A 110 -2.54 -0.37 -7.48
N ALA A 111 -3.46 -0.98 -8.22
CA ALA A 111 -4.54 -1.77 -7.63
C ALA A 111 -3.99 -3.00 -6.89
N ALA A 112 -3.04 -3.71 -7.48
CA ALA A 112 -2.40 -4.86 -6.86
C ALA A 112 -1.68 -4.49 -5.55
N GLY A 113 -0.90 -3.41 -5.55
CA GLY A 113 -0.20 -2.91 -4.37
C GLY A 113 -1.13 -2.60 -3.20
N GLY A 114 -2.20 -1.83 -3.47
CA GLY A 114 -3.20 -1.48 -2.46
C GLY A 114 -3.97 -2.70 -1.93
N LEU A 115 -4.36 -3.62 -2.82
CA LEU A 115 -5.08 -4.85 -2.43
C LEU A 115 -4.19 -5.82 -1.64
N LEU A 116 -2.92 -5.97 -2.01
CA LEU A 116 -1.95 -6.79 -1.27
C LEU A 116 -1.74 -6.24 0.14
N ALA A 117 -1.58 -4.92 0.28
CA ALA A 117 -1.45 -4.29 1.59
C ALA A 117 -2.70 -4.50 2.45
N ALA A 118 -3.90 -4.31 1.87
CA ALA A 118 -5.17 -4.58 2.54
C ALA A 118 -5.30 -6.05 2.97
N LEU A 119 -4.86 -6.99 2.12
CA LEU A 119 -4.90 -8.41 2.44
C LEU A 119 -3.97 -8.74 3.61
N ILE A 120 -2.74 -8.21 3.62
CA ILE A 120 -1.80 -8.39 4.74
C ILE A 120 -2.33 -7.77 6.02
N GLU A 121 -2.87 -6.55 5.96
CA GLU A 121 -3.53 -5.93 7.12
C GLU A 121 -4.62 -6.85 7.67
N ARG A 122 -5.53 -7.33 6.81
CA ARG A 122 -6.73 -8.04 7.23
C ARG A 122 -6.52 -9.50 7.60
N LYS A 123 -5.49 -10.15 7.07
CA LYS A 123 -5.24 -11.59 7.25
C LYS A 123 -4.03 -11.89 8.10
N ALA A 124 -2.94 -11.14 7.94
CA ALA A 124 -1.72 -11.36 8.71
C ALA A 124 -1.75 -10.54 10.01
N LEU A 125 -1.97 -9.23 9.90
CA LEU A 125 -1.86 -8.33 11.04
C LEU A 125 -3.09 -8.37 11.95
N ALA A 126 -4.30 -8.48 11.39
CA ALA A 126 -5.54 -8.50 12.17
C ALA A 126 -5.64 -9.69 13.16
N ASN A 127 -4.90 -10.77 12.91
CA ASN A 127 -4.83 -11.93 13.82
C ASN A 127 -3.81 -11.75 14.95
N MET A 128 -3.01 -10.67 14.92
CA MET A 128 -2.06 -10.37 15.99
C MET A 128 -2.76 -9.59 17.09
N LYS A 129 -2.52 -9.97 18.36
CA LYS A 129 -3.02 -9.23 19.54
C LYS A 129 -2.69 -7.74 19.53
N ILE A 130 -1.61 -7.36 18.83
CA ILE A 130 -1.15 -5.97 18.65
C ILE A 130 -2.16 -5.14 17.83
N TRP A 131 -2.99 -5.79 17.01
CA TRP A 131 -3.91 -5.17 16.05
C TRP A 131 -5.38 -5.10 16.52
N GLU A 132 -5.72 -5.73 17.65
CA GLU A 132 -7.08 -5.84 18.20
C GLU A 132 -7.71 -4.50 18.64
N GLY A 133 -6.95 -3.40 18.64
CA GLY A 133 -7.38 -2.13 19.21
C GLY A 133 -8.45 -1.34 18.44
N ASN A 134 -8.80 -1.66 17.19
CA ASN A 134 -9.59 -0.74 16.34
C ASN A 134 -10.65 -1.36 15.41
N TYR A 135 -10.83 -2.69 15.40
CA TYR A 135 -11.87 -3.30 14.56
C TYR A 135 -13.05 -3.71 15.44
N PRO A 136 -14.29 -3.27 15.17
CA PRO A 136 -15.45 -3.95 15.73
C PRO A 136 -15.37 -5.40 15.24
N THR A 137 -15.19 -6.32 16.18
CA THR A 137 -15.08 -7.75 15.93
C THR A 137 -16.34 -8.18 15.18
N ILE A 138 -16.24 -8.43 13.87
CA ILE A 138 -17.37 -8.97 13.08
C ILE A 138 -17.85 -10.30 13.68
N ALA A 139 -17.00 -10.98 14.44
CA ALA A 139 -17.28 -12.24 15.12
C ALA A 139 -18.28 -12.14 16.30
N SER A 140 -18.58 -10.96 16.85
CA SER A 140 -19.50 -10.86 18.02
C SER A 140 -20.97 -10.65 17.65
N ASN A 141 -21.32 -10.53 16.36
CA ASN A 141 -22.69 -10.25 15.90
C ASN A 141 -23.29 -11.37 15.04
N LEU A 142 -22.66 -12.55 14.98
CA LEU A 142 -23.33 -13.71 14.40
C LEU A 142 -24.27 -14.29 15.46
N PRO A 143 -25.59 -14.34 15.22
CA PRO A 143 -26.50 -15.03 16.12
C PRO A 143 -26.05 -16.48 16.24
N SER A 144 -25.86 -16.95 17.47
CA SER A 144 -25.69 -18.37 17.76
C SER A 144 -26.87 -19.12 17.13
N LYS A 145 -26.57 -19.99 16.17
CA LYS A 145 -27.52 -21.00 15.71
C LYS A 145 -27.77 -22.02 16.81
#